data_AF-A0A920QC06-F1
#
_entry.id   AF-A0A920QC06-F1
#
_cell.length_a   1.000
_cell.length_b   1.000
_cell.length_c   1.000
_cell.angle_alpha   90.00
_cell.angle_beta   90.00
_cell.angle_gamma   90.00
#
_symmetry.space_group_name_H-M   'P 1'
#
loop_
_entity.id
_entity.type
_entity.pdbx_description
1 polymer ?
#
loop_
_entity_poly.entity_id
_entity_poly.type
_entity_poly.pdbx_seq_one_letter_code
_entity_poly.pdbx_strand_id
1 'polypeptide(L)'
;MENANYFDTLTISAGETNEGFYEKALAKGINLRNIGSSRLGITLDETTTAEDIQILWEVFSKNNELPSLEKLDSDFATGKKNSAIPQNLVRNSDFLTHPVFHQHQSETAMLRYLRYLQDKDIALDKSMIPLGSCTMKLNATSEMVPVSWPEFSNIHPFAPVNQTEGYVELISDLENYLKKITGFDAVSMQPNSGAQGEYAGLLAIHNYHKSRGEGQGMSA
;
A
#
# COMPACT_ATOMS: atom_id res chain seq x y z
N MET A 1 -1.27 -10.31 23.46
CA MET A 1 -0.78 -10.46 22.08
C MET A 1 -1.15 -11.86 21.60
N GLU A 2 -1.72 -12.00 20.41
CA GLU A 2 -2.19 -13.30 19.90
C GLU A 2 -1.11 -14.05 19.11
N ASN A 3 -0.20 -13.33 18.45
CA ASN A 3 0.88 -13.93 17.66
C ASN A 3 2.03 -14.38 18.57
N ALA A 4 2.40 -15.66 18.48
CA ALA A 4 3.63 -16.16 19.09
C ALA A 4 4.88 -15.86 18.24
N ASN A 5 4.72 -15.83 16.91
CA ASN A 5 5.77 -15.56 15.93
C ASN A 5 5.28 -14.52 14.91
N TYR A 6 6.15 -13.63 14.47
CA TYR A 6 5.79 -12.51 13.59
C TYR A 6 7.04 -11.93 12.89
N PHE A 7 6.81 -11.18 11.82
CA PHE A 7 7.82 -10.32 11.19
C PHE A 7 7.59 -8.87 11.62
N ASP A 8 6.61 -8.20 11.01
CA ASP A 8 6.30 -6.78 11.23
C ASP A 8 4.87 -6.53 11.75
N THR A 9 4.02 -7.56 11.71
CA THR A 9 2.58 -7.44 11.97
C THR A 9 2.18 -8.18 13.24
N LEU A 10 1.52 -7.46 14.15
CA LEU A 10 1.03 -7.95 15.43
C LEU A 10 -0.50 -7.83 15.49
N THR A 11 -1.15 -8.86 16.00
CA THR A 11 -2.56 -8.82 16.41
C THR A 11 -2.62 -8.82 17.93
N ILE A 12 -3.32 -7.81 18.47
CA ILE A 12 -3.56 -7.67 19.90
C ILE A 12 -5.05 -7.83 20.19
N SER A 13 -5.34 -8.53 21.27
CA SER A 13 -6.66 -8.51 21.89
C SER A 13 -6.79 -7.22 22.70
N ALA A 14 -7.80 -6.43 22.40
CA ALA A 14 -7.97 -5.06 22.89
C ALA A 14 -9.24 -4.90 23.76
N GLY A 15 -9.77 -6.01 24.31
CA GLY A 15 -11.04 -6.04 25.04
C GLY A 15 -12.25 -6.13 24.09
N GLU A 16 -13.49 -6.20 24.60
CA GLU A 16 -14.68 -6.51 23.79
C GLU A 16 -14.98 -5.49 22.67
N THR A 17 -14.62 -4.23 22.87
CA THR A 17 -14.86 -3.09 21.95
C THR A 17 -13.59 -2.29 21.64
N ASN A 18 -12.43 -2.94 21.67
CA ASN A 18 -11.11 -2.30 21.55
C ASN A 18 -10.82 -1.23 22.63
N GLU A 19 -11.68 -1.08 23.65
CA GLU A 19 -11.55 -0.18 24.82
C GLU A 19 -11.13 1.28 24.49
N GLY A 20 -11.53 1.77 23.31
CA GLY A 20 -11.18 3.12 22.84
C GLY A 20 -9.73 3.29 22.39
N PHE A 21 -8.95 2.20 22.27
CA PHE A 21 -7.56 2.25 21.81
C PHE A 21 -7.44 2.70 20.36
N TYR A 22 -8.39 2.30 19.51
CA TYR A 22 -8.43 2.70 18.12
C TYR A 22 -8.56 4.24 17.98
N GLU A 23 -9.49 4.83 18.71
CA GLU A 23 -9.76 6.26 18.72
C GLU A 23 -8.60 7.05 19.32
N LYS A 24 -7.94 6.52 20.35
CA LYS A 24 -6.72 7.10 20.91
C LYS A 24 -5.57 7.09 19.90
N ALA A 25 -5.39 6.00 19.15
CA ALA A 25 -4.41 5.91 18.08
C ALA A 25 -4.70 6.94 16.98
N LEU A 26 -5.95 7.02 16.54
CA LEU A 26 -6.38 8.02 15.55
C LEU A 26 -6.12 9.46 16.02
N ALA A 27 -6.40 9.77 17.29
CA ALA A 27 -6.12 11.09 17.88
C ALA A 27 -4.62 11.44 17.92
N LYS A 28 -3.74 10.43 17.85
CA LYS A 28 -2.28 10.57 17.75
C LYS A 28 -1.78 10.49 16.30
N GLY A 29 -2.67 10.43 15.31
CA GLY A 29 -2.31 10.34 13.89
C GLY A 29 -1.94 8.93 13.42
N ILE A 30 -2.25 7.88 14.20
CA ILE A 30 -1.91 6.49 13.88
C ILE A 30 -3.16 5.73 13.44
N ASN A 31 -3.12 5.16 12.24
CA ASN A 31 -4.15 4.25 11.74
C ASN A 31 -3.80 2.81 12.11
N LEU A 32 -4.66 2.17 12.91
CA LEU A 32 -4.56 0.73 13.19
C LEU A 32 -5.57 -0.05 12.36
N ARG A 33 -5.35 -1.35 12.17
CA ARG A 33 -6.31 -2.22 11.49
C ARG A 33 -7.35 -2.73 12.50
N ASN A 34 -8.62 -2.36 12.35
CA ASN A 34 -9.70 -2.99 13.10
C ASN A 34 -9.96 -4.42 12.59
N ILE A 35 -9.98 -5.41 13.49
CA ILE A 35 -10.23 -6.82 13.16
C ILE A 35 -11.43 -7.32 13.99
N GLY A 36 -12.63 -7.10 13.46
CA GLY A 36 -13.86 -7.33 14.23
C GLY A 36 -14.04 -6.26 15.31
N SER A 37 -14.65 -6.61 16.45
CA SER A 37 -14.93 -5.66 17.53
C SER A 37 -13.86 -5.58 18.62
N SER A 38 -13.00 -6.60 18.73
CA SER A 38 -12.16 -6.81 19.92
C SER A 38 -10.66 -6.95 19.66
N ARG A 39 -10.24 -6.83 18.41
CA ARG A 39 -8.85 -6.99 18.01
C ARG A 39 -8.37 -5.83 17.15
N LEU A 40 -7.10 -5.51 17.35
CA LEU A 40 -6.38 -4.52 16.56
C LEU A 40 -5.15 -5.18 15.93
N GLY A 41 -4.96 -4.91 14.65
CA GLY A 41 -3.75 -5.21 13.90
C GLY A 41 -2.84 -3.98 13.85
N ILE A 42 -1.56 -4.21 14.11
CA ILE A 42 -0.49 -3.23 14.03
C ILE A 42 0.52 -3.79 13.04
N THR A 43 0.82 -3.07 11.97
CA THR A 43 1.88 -3.43 11.02
C THR A 43 2.89 -2.29 11.04
N LEU A 44 4.13 -2.61 11.39
CA LEU A 44 5.25 -1.67 11.32
C LEU A 44 5.88 -1.76 9.93
N ASP A 45 6.68 -0.77 9.58
CA ASP A 45 7.40 -0.73 8.29
C ASP A 45 8.75 -0.02 8.43
N GLU A 46 9.44 0.14 7.30
CA GLU A 46 10.76 0.79 7.22
C GLU A 46 10.77 2.23 7.76
N THR A 47 9.63 2.93 7.73
CA THR A 47 9.53 4.32 8.19
C THR A 47 9.34 4.43 9.69
N THR A 48 9.07 3.32 10.39
CA THR A 48 8.81 3.30 11.83
C THR A 48 10.06 3.68 12.61
N THR A 49 9.94 4.73 13.43
CA THR A 49 11.02 5.24 14.29
C THR A 49 10.85 4.82 15.75
N ALA A 50 11.86 5.10 16.58
CA ALA A 50 11.80 4.90 18.02
C ALA A 50 10.67 5.72 18.66
N GLU A 51 10.47 6.94 18.19
CA GLU A 51 9.43 7.87 18.60
C GLU A 51 8.03 7.31 18.30
N ASP A 52 7.84 6.72 17.11
CA ASP A 52 6.56 6.09 16.73
C ASP A 52 6.21 4.93 17.67
N ILE A 53 7.20 4.12 18.06
CA ILE A 53 7.01 3.03 19.02
C ILE A 53 6.61 3.54 20.41
N GLN A 54 7.20 4.65 20.85
CA GLN A 54 6.82 5.27 22.12
C GLN A 54 5.38 5.78 22.09
N ILE A 55 4.99 6.48 21.02
CA ILE A 55 3.60 6.95 20.83
C ILE A 55 2.64 5.75 20.81
N LEU A 56 3.01 4.67 20.14
CA LEU A 56 2.20 3.44 20.14
C LEU A 56 2.07 2.83 21.53
N TRP A 57 3.14 2.79 22.33
CA TRP A 57 3.05 2.32 23.72
C TRP A 57 2.17 3.23 24.58
N GLU A 58 2.23 4.54 24.41
CA GLU A 58 1.34 5.47 25.11
C GLU A 58 -0.12 5.13 24.88
N VAL A 59 -0.52 4.84 23.63
CA VAL A 59 -1.88 4.44 23.27
C VAL A 59 -2.35 3.25 24.11
N PHE A 60 -1.49 2.24 24.30
CA PHE A 60 -1.84 0.99 24.99
C PHE A 60 -1.54 0.96 26.49
N SER A 61 -0.75 1.91 27.01
CA SER A 61 -0.21 1.89 28.38
C SER A 61 -1.26 1.97 29.49
N LYS A 62 -2.45 2.54 29.23
CA LYS A 62 -3.46 2.85 30.27
C LYS A 62 -2.88 3.59 31.50
N ASN A 63 -1.91 4.49 31.29
CA ASN A 63 -1.17 5.21 32.35
C ASN A 63 -0.20 4.35 33.17
N ASN A 64 0.15 3.15 32.71
CA ASN A 64 1.27 2.39 33.28
C ASN A 64 2.61 2.96 32.83
N GLU A 65 3.68 2.63 33.55
CA GLU A 65 5.05 2.96 33.17
C GLU A 65 5.38 2.35 31.80
N LEU A 66 5.94 3.17 30.90
CA LEU A 66 6.32 2.75 29.56
C LEU A 66 7.61 1.89 29.61
N PRO A 67 7.76 0.93 28.69
CA PRO A 67 9.04 0.23 28.53
C PRO A 67 10.18 1.21 28.16
N SER A 68 11.42 0.86 28.51
CA SER A 68 12.62 1.58 28.01
C SER A 68 13.11 0.93 26.72
N LEU A 69 13.25 1.73 25.67
CA LEU A 69 13.83 1.31 24.40
C LEU A 69 15.29 0.90 24.55
N GLU A 70 16.07 1.68 25.30
CA GLU A 70 17.51 1.41 25.53
C GLU A 70 17.73 0.04 26.16
N LYS A 71 16.84 -0.34 27.08
CA LYS A 71 16.86 -1.67 27.71
C LYS A 71 16.48 -2.77 26.72
N LEU A 72 15.50 -2.53 25.84
CA LEU A 72 15.12 -3.50 24.80
C LEU A 72 16.26 -3.71 23.80
N ASP A 73 16.86 -2.63 23.31
CA ASP A 73 17.99 -2.67 22.39
C ASP A 73 19.18 -3.39 23.01
N SER A 74 19.49 -3.09 24.27
CA SER A 74 20.53 -3.81 25.02
C SER A 74 20.20 -5.30 25.18
N ASP A 75 18.94 -5.66 25.44
CA ASP A 75 18.53 -7.07 25.57
C ASP A 75 18.69 -7.82 24.23
N PHE A 76 18.42 -7.19 23.08
CA PHE A 76 18.65 -7.78 21.76
C PHE A 76 20.14 -7.86 21.42
N ALA A 77 20.90 -6.79 21.65
CA ALA A 77 22.34 -6.74 21.37
C ALA A 77 23.14 -7.77 22.18
N THR A 78 22.70 -8.06 23.41
CA THR A 78 23.33 -9.07 24.29
C THR A 78 22.81 -10.49 24.06
N GLY A 79 21.86 -10.68 23.14
CA GLY A 79 21.25 -11.99 22.86
C GLY A 79 20.32 -12.51 23.96
N LYS A 80 19.95 -11.67 24.93
CA LYS A 80 18.97 -11.99 25.98
C LYS A 80 17.54 -12.06 25.42
N LYS A 81 17.26 -11.33 24.35
CA LYS A 81 16.08 -11.49 23.51
C LYS A 81 16.47 -11.88 22.10
N ASN A 82 15.64 -12.72 21.48
CA ASN A 82 15.82 -13.18 20.11
C ASN A 82 14.69 -12.66 19.21
N SER A 83 14.93 -12.67 17.90
CA SER A 83 13.90 -12.41 16.90
C SER A 83 12.68 -13.30 17.12
N ALA A 84 11.50 -12.76 16.81
CA ALA A 84 10.24 -13.50 16.83
C ALA A 84 10.09 -14.48 15.65
N ILE A 85 11.10 -14.56 14.78
CA ILE A 85 11.19 -15.55 13.70
C ILE A 85 11.74 -16.87 14.27
N PRO A 86 10.99 -17.99 14.22
CA PRO A 86 11.47 -19.30 14.64
C PRO A 86 12.75 -19.72 13.92
N GLN A 87 13.65 -20.39 14.63
CA GLN A 87 14.94 -20.83 14.06
C GLN A 87 14.79 -21.71 12.81
N ASN A 88 13.75 -22.55 12.76
CA ASN A 88 13.46 -23.39 11.59
C ASN A 88 12.89 -22.62 10.38
N LEU A 89 12.56 -21.33 10.55
CA LEU A 89 12.09 -20.43 9.50
C LEU A 89 13.12 -19.35 9.14
N VAL A 90 14.26 -19.30 9.83
CA VAL A 90 15.35 -18.39 9.47
C VAL A 90 15.88 -18.78 8.09
N ARG A 91 15.91 -17.80 7.18
CA ARG A 91 16.44 -18.00 5.84
C ARG A 91 17.94 -18.26 5.91
N ASN A 92 18.38 -19.40 5.38
CA ASN A 92 19.78 -19.78 5.26
C ASN A 92 20.29 -19.79 3.81
N SER A 93 19.43 -19.47 2.84
CA SER A 93 19.80 -19.39 1.44
C SER A 93 20.25 -17.98 1.07
N ASP A 94 21.30 -17.90 0.25
CA ASP A 94 21.76 -16.65 -0.33
C ASP A 94 20.67 -16.00 -1.20
N PHE A 95 20.78 -14.68 -1.38
CA PHE A 95 19.91 -13.89 -2.23
C PHE A 95 20.69 -12.76 -2.88
N LEU A 96 20.16 -12.25 -4.00
CA LEU A 96 20.76 -11.12 -4.72
C LEU A 96 22.25 -11.35 -5.05
N THR A 97 22.67 -12.60 -5.27
CA THR A 97 24.08 -12.99 -5.44
C THR A 97 24.70 -12.47 -6.73
N HIS A 98 23.88 -12.07 -7.71
CA HIS A 98 24.37 -11.50 -8.95
C HIS A 98 25.14 -10.19 -8.69
N PRO A 99 26.28 -9.93 -9.35
CA PRO A 99 27.10 -8.74 -9.10
C PRO A 99 26.36 -7.41 -9.22
N VAL A 100 25.30 -7.33 -10.03
CA VAL A 100 24.49 -6.11 -10.22
C VAL A 100 23.96 -5.51 -8.91
N PHE A 101 23.63 -6.36 -7.92
CA PHE A 101 23.12 -5.91 -6.63
C PHE A 101 24.21 -5.39 -5.67
N HIS A 102 25.48 -5.54 -6.05
CA HIS A 102 26.65 -5.17 -5.23
C HIS A 102 27.49 -4.05 -5.86
N GLN A 103 27.36 -3.80 -7.17
CA GLN A 103 28.20 -2.84 -7.90
C GLN A 103 27.74 -1.38 -7.79
N HIS A 104 26.48 -1.12 -7.43
CA HIS A 104 25.86 0.20 -7.51
C HIS A 104 25.35 0.72 -6.15
N GLN A 105 26.18 0.63 -5.10
CA GLN A 105 25.77 0.95 -3.72
C GLN A 105 25.88 2.43 -3.35
N SER A 106 26.62 3.25 -4.11
CA SER A 106 26.65 4.69 -3.92
C SER A 106 25.64 5.39 -4.83
N GLU A 107 25.11 6.52 -4.38
CA GLU A 107 24.18 7.34 -5.17
C GLU A 107 24.75 7.66 -6.56
N THR A 108 26.03 8.07 -6.64
CA THR A 108 26.69 8.35 -7.93
C THR A 108 26.80 7.11 -8.83
N ALA A 109 27.08 5.93 -8.26
CA ALA A 109 27.14 4.69 -9.03
C ALA A 109 25.75 4.30 -9.56
N MET A 110 24.71 4.43 -8.73
CA MET A 110 23.32 4.18 -9.13
C MET A 110 22.86 5.16 -10.21
N LEU A 111 23.11 6.46 -10.06
CA LEU A 111 22.77 7.48 -11.06
C LEU A 111 23.40 7.17 -12.43
N ARG A 112 24.69 6.80 -12.46
CA ARG A 112 25.37 6.40 -13.69
C ARG A 112 24.78 5.14 -14.30
N TYR A 113 24.44 4.16 -13.47
CA TYR A 113 23.84 2.91 -13.93
C TYR A 113 22.44 3.12 -14.51
N LEU A 114 21.58 3.88 -13.84
CA LEU A 114 20.25 4.25 -14.33
C LEU A 114 20.36 5.02 -15.65
N ARG A 115 21.28 5.98 -15.76
CA ARG A 115 21.51 6.71 -17.02
C ARG A 115 21.97 5.79 -18.14
N TYR A 116 22.91 4.89 -17.86
CA TYR A 116 23.40 3.92 -18.83
C TYR A 116 22.28 3.01 -19.37
N LEU A 117 21.33 2.61 -18.52
CA LEU A 117 20.15 1.85 -18.96
C LEU A 117 19.21 2.72 -19.80
N GLN A 118 18.88 3.93 -19.33
CA GLN A 118 18.02 4.88 -20.05
C GLN A 118 18.54 5.21 -21.45
N ASP A 119 19.86 5.31 -21.63
CA ASP A 119 20.46 5.62 -22.93
C ASP A 119 20.24 4.53 -23.99
N LYS A 120 20.00 3.29 -23.57
CA LYS A 120 19.71 2.17 -24.48
C LYS A 120 18.27 2.17 -25.00
N ASP A 121 17.37 2.87 -24.32
CA ASP A 121 15.94 2.85 -24.63
C ASP A 121 15.56 4.06 -25.48
N ILE A 122 14.82 3.83 -26.56
CA ILE A 122 14.17 4.91 -27.30
C ILE A 122 12.86 5.29 -26.59
N ALA A 123 12.69 6.57 -26.30
CA ALA A 123 11.54 7.11 -25.58
C ALA A 123 11.01 8.38 -26.27
N LEU A 124 9.88 8.89 -25.79
CA LEU A 124 9.16 10.02 -26.40
C LEU A 124 9.93 11.36 -26.33
N ASP A 125 10.96 11.46 -25.50
CA ASP A 125 11.89 12.59 -25.46
C ASP A 125 12.88 12.59 -26.64
N LYS A 126 13.03 11.47 -27.35
CA LYS A 126 13.98 11.31 -28.47
C LYS A 126 13.30 11.39 -29.83
N SER A 127 12.17 10.73 -30.01
CA SER A 127 11.47 10.70 -31.30
C SER A 127 10.00 10.30 -31.15
N MET A 128 9.24 10.46 -32.23
CA MET A 128 7.92 9.82 -32.36
C MET A 128 8.07 8.28 -32.27
N ILE A 129 7.16 7.65 -31.53
CA ILE A 129 7.02 6.19 -31.43
C ILE A 129 5.61 5.80 -31.95
N PRO A 130 5.44 5.52 -33.26
CA PRO A 130 4.13 5.39 -33.89
C PRO A 130 3.55 3.97 -33.75
N LEU A 131 3.40 3.50 -32.52
CA LEU A 131 2.78 2.19 -32.24
C LEU A 131 1.26 2.29 -32.37
N GLY A 132 0.70 1.60 -33.36
CA GLY A 132 -0.75 1.50 -33.56
C GLY A 132 -1.44 0.93 -32.32
N SER A 133 -2.64 1.44 -32.00
CA SER A 133 -3.42 1.07 -30.81
C SER A 133 -2.85 1.49 -29.44
N CYS A 134 -1.61 2.01 -29.37
CA CYS A 134 -0.97 2.39 -28.10
C CYS A 134 -1.21 3.86 -27.70
N THR A 135 -1.62 4.72 -28.64
CA THR A 135 -1.86 6.16 -28.39
C THR A 135 -0.69 6.85 -27.68
N MET A 136 0.52 6.74 -28.24
CA MET A 136 1.76 7.35 -27.71
C MET A 136 1.74 8.88 -27.83
N LYS A 137 0.92 9.54 -27.01
CA LYS A 137 0.73 10.99 -26.94
C LYS A 137 1.65 11.63 -25.89
N LEU A 138 1.57 12.95 -25.76
CA LEU A 138 2.26 13.70 -24.71
C LEU A 138 1.82 13.22 -23.31
N ASN A 139 2.79 13.00 -22.42
CA ASN A 139 2.60 12.93 -20.97
C ASN A 139 3.11 14.25 -20.38
N ALA A 140 2.23 15.23 -20.17
CA ALA A 140 2.69 16.58 -19.84
C ALA A 140 3.28 16.63 -18.41
N THR A 141 4.35 17.40 -18.21
CA THR A 141 4.97 17.54 -16.88
C THR A 141 3.97 18.01 -15.82
N SER A 142 3.07 18.93 -16.18
CA SER A 142 2.02 19.42 -15.28
C SER A 142 1.04 18.33 -14.84
N GLU A 143 0.83 17.29 -15.65
CA GLU A 143 -0.04 16.14 -15.33
C GLU A 143 0.69 15.12 -14.45
N MET A 144 2.02 15.02 -14.57
CA MET A 144 2.83 14.02 -13.86
C MET A 144 3.28 14.49 -12.46
N VAL A 145 3.53 15.78 -12.27
CA VAL A 145 4.03 16.34 -11.01
C VAL A 145 3.17 15.95 -9.79
N PRO A 146 1.82 16.00 -9.84
CA PRO A 146 1.01 15.66 -8.69
C PRO A 146 1.12 14.21 -8.22
N VAL A 147 1.52 13.27 -9.09
CA VAL A 147 1.56 11.83 -8.76
C VAL A 147 2.52 11.55 -7.59
N SER A 148 3.57 12.37 -7.43
CA SER A 148 4.56 12.22 -6.35
C SER A 148 4.32 13.13 -5.14
N TRP A 149 3.21 13.88 -5.10
CA TRP A 149 2.88 14.68 -3.91
C TRP A 149 2.50 13.73 -2.76
N PRO A 150 3.03 13.91 -1.54
CA PRO A 150 2.73 13.04 -0.41
C PRO A 150 1.23 12.86 -0.14
N GLU A 151 0.43 13.90 -0.39
CA GLU A 151 -1.02 13.90 -0.27
C GLU A 151 -1.71 12.89 -1.22
N PHE A 152 -1.02 12.48 -2.28
CA PHE A 152 -1.41 11.39 -3.18
C PHE A 152 -0.58 10.12 -2.93
N SER A 153 0.75 10.21 -2.91
CA SER A 153 1.62 9.03 -2.89
C SER A 153 1.71 8.32 -1.53
N ASN A 154 1.43 9.01 -0.43
CA ASN A 154 1.67 8.51 0.93
C ASN A 154 0.38 8.28 1.73
N ILE A 155 -0.70 7.91 1.05
CA ILE A 155 -1.97 7.55 1.68
C ILE A 155 -2.20 6.05 1.56
N HIS A 156 -2.37 5.37 2.69
CA HIS A 156 -2.71 3.95 2.70
C HIS A 156 -4.11 3.74 2.08
N PRO A 157 -4.32 2.78 1.16
CA PRO A 157 -5.58 2.61 0.43
C PRO A 157 -6.79 2.26 1.31
N PHE A 158 -6.56 1.78 2.53
CA PHE A 158 -7.60 1.51 3.53
C PHE A 158 -7.63 2.53 4.68
N ALA A 159 -7.07 3.72 4.48
CA ALA A 159 -7.21 4.82 5.43
C ALA A 159 -8.70 5.19 5.61
N PRO A 160 -9.11 5.64 6.81
CA PRO A 160 -10.44 6.18 7.05
C PRO A 160 -10.85 7.24 6.02
N VAL A 161 -12.12 7.22 5.60
CA VAL A 161 -12.64 8.09 4.51
C VAL A 161 -12.47 9.58 4.79
N ASN A 162 -12.55 9.99 6.05
CA ASN A 162 -12.33 11.39 6.45
C ASN A 162 -10.86 11.85 6.30
N GLN A 163 -9.93 10.94 6.00
CA GLN A 163 -8.53 11.26 5.69
C GLN A 163 -8.28 11.28 4.17
N THR A 164 -9.28 10.94 3.35
CA THR A 164 -9.17 10.80 1.90
C THR A 164 -10.19 11.64 1.13
N GLU A 165 -10.74 12.69 1.76
CA GLU A 165 -11.77 13.55 1.17
C GLU A 165 -11.34 14.15 -0.18
N GLY A 166 -10.08 14.60 -0.30
CA GLY A 166 -9.53 15.09 -1.57
C GLY A 166 -9.46 14.03 -2.67
N TYR A 167 -9.21 12.76 -2.31
CA TYR A 167 -9.29 11.64 -3.25
C TYR A 167 -10.73 11.39 -3.71
N VAL A 168 -11.70 11.46 -2.79
CA VAL A 168 -13.11 11.29 -3.10
C VAL A 168 -13.60 12.37 -4.06
N GLU A 169 -13.20 13.62 -3.85
CA GLU A 169 -13.48 14.74 -4.76
C GLU A 169 -12.85 14.50 -6.15
N LEU A 170 -11.55 14.19 -6.19
CA LEU A 170 -10.82 13.91 -7.44
C LEU A 170 -11.48 12.78 -8.26
N ILE A 171 -11.82 11.67 -7.60
CA ILE A 171 -12.45 10.52 -8.24
C ILE A 171 -13.84 10.88 -8.76
N SER A 172 -14.63 11.62 -7.97
CA SER A 172 -15.99 12.03 -8.35
C SER A 172 -15.99 12.96 -9.56
N ASP A 173 -15.08 13.91 -9.59
CA ASP A 173 -14.94 14.84 -10.72
C ASP A 173 -14.51 14.12 -11.99
N LEU A 174 -13.52 13.24 -11.90
CA LEU A 174 -13.07 12.44 -13.02
C LEU A 174 -14.19 11.51 -13.54
N GLU A 175 -14.95 10.87 -12.65
CA GLU A 175 -16.12 10.07 -13.02
C GLU A 175 -17.14 10.91 -13.81
N ASN A 176 -17.44 12.12 -13.33
CA ASN A 176 -18.36 13.04 -14.00
C ASN A 176 -17.87 13.49 -15.38
N TYR A 177 -16.57 13.73 -15.55
CA TYR A 177 -15.99 14.06 -16.85
C TYR A 177 -16.07 12.87 -17.82
N LEU A 178 -15.74 11.66 -17.35
CA LEU A 178 -15.81 10.45 -18.17
C LEU A 178 -17.25 10.10 -18.58
N LYS A 179 -18.24 10.27 -17.70
CA LYS A 179 -19.66 10.13 -18.04
C LYS A 179 -20.07 11.07 -19.17
N LYS A 180 -19.67 12.35 -19.09
CA LYS A 180 -19.96 13.34 -20.15
C LYS A 180 -19.29 12.99 -21.49
N ILE A 181 -18.06 12.47 -21.46
CA ILE A 181 -17.31 12.10 -22.68
C ILE A 181 -17.92 10.85 -23.35
N THR A 182 -18.33 9.86 -22.56
CA THR A 182 -18.74 8.54 -23.06
C THR A 182 -20.25 8.39 -23.25
N GLY A 183 -21.06 9.19 -22.54
CA GLY A 183 -22.51 9.06 -22.52
C GLY A 183 -23.04 7.95 -21.61
N PHE A 184 -22.20 7.32 -20.77
CA PHE A 184 -22.64 6.34 -19.78
C PHE A 184 -23.23 7.01 -18.52
N ASP A 185 -24.11 6.29 -17.83
CA ASP A 185 -24.73 6.73 -16.58
C ASP A 185 -23.78 6.65 -15.37
N ALA A 186 -22.80 5.75 -15.41
CA ALA A 186 -21.85 5.47 -14.32
C ALA A 186 -20.50 4.98 -14.86
N VAL A 187 -19.43 5.24 -14.11
CA VAL A 187 -18.06 4.75 -14.40
C VAL A 187 -17.47 4.13 -13.14
N SER A 188 -16.81 2.98 -13.26
CA SER A 188 -16.05 2.36 -12.17
C SER A 188 -14.55 2.62 -12.36
N MET A 189 -13.90 3.12 -11.30
CA MET A 189 -12.46 3.40 -11.28
C MET A 189 -11.61 2.23 -10.77
N GLN A 190 -12.23 1.09 -10.44
CA GLN A 190 -11.53 -0.07 -9.86
C GLN A 190 -10.61 -0.82 -10.85
N PRO A 191 -10.97 -1.03 -12.13
CA PRO A 191 -10.10 -1.76 -13.06
C PRO A 191 -8.81 -0.97 -13.36
N ASN A 192 -7.65 -1.58 -13.14
CA ASN A 192 -6.34 -0.92 -13.28
C ASN A 192 -5.64 -1.15 -14.64
N SER A 193 -6.33 -1.79 -15.60
CA SER A 193 -5.89 -1.94 -16.98
C SER A 193 -7.09 -2.12 -17.93
N GLY A 194 -6.89 -1.92 -19.23
CA GLY A 194 -7.95 -2.11 -20.23
C GLY A 194 -8.54 -3.52 -20.23
N ALA A 195 -7.69 -4.55 -20.16
CA ALA A 195 -8.13 -5.95 -20.10
C ALA A 195 -8.96 -6.25 -18.84
N GLN A 196 -8.62 -5.64 -17.69
CA GLN A 196 -9.47 -5.76 -16.50
C GLN A 196 -10.80 -5.02 -16.65
N GLY A 197 -10.82 -3.90 -17.37
CA GLY A 197 -12.06 -3.18 -17.70
C GLY A 197 -13.01 -4.04 -18.53
N GLU A 198 -12.50 -4.72 -19.56
CA GLU A 198 -13.27 -5.67 -20.37
C GLU A 198 -13.84 -6.81 -19.53
N TYR A 199 -13.00 -7.44 -18.70
CA TYR A 199 -13.43 -8.52 -17.82
C TYR A 199 -14.51 -8.07 -16.82
N ALA A 200 -14.31 -6.92 -16.17
CA ALA A 200 -15.29 -6.35 -15.25
C ALA A 200 -16.62 -6.01 -15.95
N GLY A 201 -16.55 -5.50 -17.18
CA GLY A 201 -17.73 -5.25 -18.02
C GLY A 201 -18.50 -6.53 -18.35
N LEU A 202 -17.80 -7.60 -18.74
CA LEU A 202 -18.42 -8.91 -18.98
C LEU A 202 -19.06 -9.49 -17.72
N LEU A 203 -18.41 -9.34 -16.56
CA LEU A 203 -18.99 -9.75 -15.27
C LEU A 203 -20.25 -8.92 -14.92
N ALA A 204 -20.26 -7.62 -15.20
CA ALA A 204 -21.42 -6.77 -14.99
C ALA A 204 -22.59 -7.21 -15.88
N ILE A 205 -22.35 -7.50 -17.16
CA ILE A 205 -23.37 -8.02 -18.10
C ILE A 205 -23.89 -9.38 -17.62
N HIS A 206 -23.01 -10.29 -17.21
CA HIS A 206 -23.39 -11.60 -16.67
C HIS A 206 -24.28 -11.48 -15.43
N ASN A 207 -23.89 -10.62 -14.49
CA ASN A 207 -24.67 -10.38 -13.27
C ASN A 207 -26.01 -9.70 -13.57
N TYR A 208 -26.07 -8.83 -14.57
CA TYR A 208 -27.31 -8.26 -15.07
C TYR A 208 -28.27 -9.34 -15.58
N HIS A 209 -27.82 -10.26 -16.44
CA HIS A 209 -28.66 -11.38 -16.89
C HIS A 209 -29.08 -12.29 -15.73
N LYS A 210 -28.18 -12.62 -14.80
CA LYS A 210 -28.52 -13.37 -13.59
C LYS A 210 -29.62 -12.70 -12.77
N SER A 211 -29.56 -11.38 -12.59
CA SER A 211 -30.57 -10.63 -11.82
C SER A 211 -31.98 -10.70 -12.43
N ARG A 212 -32.07 -10.94 -13.74
CA ARG A 212 -33.32 -11.12 -14.50
C ARG A 212 -33.77 -12.57 -14.65
N GLY A 213 -33.02 -13.53 -14.08
CA GLY A 213 -33.28 -14.96 -14.26
C GLY A 213 -32.83 -15.52 -15.63
N GLU A 214 -32.06 -14.76 -16.41
CA GLU A 214 -31.56 -15.14 -17.74
C GLU A 214 -30.16 -15.74 -17.72
N GLY A 215 -29.64 -16.06 -16.53
CA GLY A 215 -28.28 -16.58 -16.35
C GLY A 215 -28.07 -18.03 -16.77
N GLN A 216 -29.08 -18.72 -17.31
CA GLN A 216 -29.04 -20.17 -17.59
C GLN A 216 -28.39 -20.56 -18.95
N GLY A 217 -27.73 -19.62 -19.64
CA GLY A 217 -27.09 -19.88 -20.94
C GLY A 217 -25.59 -20.21 -20.93
N MET A 218 -24.93 -20.17 -19.78
CA MET A 218 -23.50 -20.48 -19.65
C MET A 218 -23.28 -21.40 -18.45
N SER A 219 -23.73 -22.66 -18.57
CA SER A 219 -23.16 -23.73 -17.77
C SER A 219 -21.71 -23.93 -18.22
N ALA A 220 -20.77 -23.77 -17.29
CA ALA A 220 -19.40 -24.27 -17.46
C ALA A 220 -19.40 -25.79 -17.65
#